data_AF-A0A815QUH6-F1
#
_entry.id   AF-A0A815QUH6-F1
#
_cell.length_a   1.000
_cell.length_b   1.000
_cell.length_c   1.000
_cell.angle_alpha   90.00
_cell.angle_beta   90.00
_cell.angle_gamma   90.00
#
_symmetry.space_group_name_H-M   'P 1'
#
loop_
_entity.id
_entity.type
_entity.pdbx_description
1 polymer ?
#
loop_
_entity_poly.entity_id
_entity_poly.type
_entity_poly.pdbx_seq_one_letter_code
_entity_poly.pdbx_strand_id
1 'polypeptide(L)'
;MMNKLLSLVIWRLSNENKQEMLILNGKCWSLAKDKYRFLYVSHDVKNEVRRWKIGEEKFDKEGTLVAGGNGKGKNLNQLNWPRGGLIDDLGRVYVADG
;
A
#
# COMPACT_ATOMS: atom_id res chain seq x y z
N MET A 1 1.05 -11.50 -24.35
CA MET A 1 0.10 -11.32 -23.23
C MET A 1 0.71 -10.34 -22.24
N MET A 2 0.17 -9.12 -22.12
CA MET A 2 0.61 -8.18 -21.09
C MET A 2 0.05 -8.65 -19.74
N ASN A 3 0.94 -8.98 -18.79
CA ASN A 3 0.55 -9.22 -17.41
C ASN A 3 -0.19 -7.99 -16.91
N LYS A 4 -1.45 -8.15 -16.51
CA LYS A 4 -2.25 -7.11 -15.89
C LYS A 4 -1.47 -6.60 -14.67
N LEU A 5 -0.94 -5.38 -14.76
CA LEU A 5 -0.37 -4.67 -13.61
C LEU A 5 -1.50 -4.57 -12.57
N LEU A 6 -1.26 -5.08 -11.37
CA LEU A 6 -2.26 -5.11 -10.29
C LEU A 6 -2.59 -3.68 -9.88
N SER A 7 -3.65 -3.11 -10.45
CA SER A 7 -4.22 -1.85 -9.97
C SER A 7 -5.08 -2.12 -8.73
N LEU A 8 -4.88 -1.31 -7.68
CA LEU A 8 -5.87 -1.19 -6.62
C LEU A 8 -7.03 -0.36 -7.16
N VAL A 9 -8.25 -0.88 -7.09
CA VAL A 9 -9.45 -0.16 -7.51
C VAL A 9 -10.31 0.12 -6.28
N ILE A 10 -10.62 1.40 -6.04
CA ILE A 10 -11.54 1.84 -5.00
C ILE A 10 -12.91 1.98 -5.63
N TRP A 11 -13.86 1.20 -5.10
CA TRP A 11 -15.26 1.23 -5.51
C TRP A 11 -16.07 2.04 -4.50
N ARG A 12 -16.92 2.96 -4.99
CA ARG A 12 -17.90 3.65 -4.14
C ARG A 12 -19.12 2.76 -3.95
N LEU A 13 -19.60 2.65 -2.71
CA LEU A 13 -20.79 1.85 -2.37
C LEU A 13 -22.10 2.45 -2.92
N SER A 14 -22.10 3.70 -3.39
CA SER A 14 -23.30 4.42 -3.83
C SER A 14 -23.81 4.04 -5.23
N ASN A 15 -23.27 3.01 -5.89
CA ASN A 15 -23.62 2.61 -7.27
C ASN A 15 -23.49 3.71 -8.35
N GLU A 16 -22.97 4.89 -8.00
CA GLU A 16 -22.48 5.86 -8.98
C GLU A 16 -21.19 5.29 -9.56
N ASN A 17 -21.10 5.13 -10.88
CA ASN A 17 -19.96 4.56 -11.63
C ASN A 17 -18.63 5.35 -11.51
N LYS A 18 -18.43 6.13 -10.45
CA LYS A 18 -17.18 6.82 -10.12
C LYS A 18 -16.25 5.85 -9.41
N GLN A 19 -15.36 5.24 -10.18
CA GLN A 19 -14.24 4.44 -9.67
C GLN A 19 -13.03 5.36 -9.48
N GLU A 20 -12.35 5.23 -8.34
CA GLU A 20 -11.02 5.83 -8.13
C GLU A 20 -10.00 4.69 -8.24
N MET A 21 -9.10 4.75 -9.23
CA MET A 21 -8.09 3.71 -9.44
C MET A 21 -6.73 4.19 -8.94
N LEU A 22 -6.16 3.45 -8.01
CA LEU A 22 -4.76 3.57 -7.61
C LEU A 22 -3.94 2.53 -8.37
N ILE A 23 -3.13 2.99 -9.32
CA ILE A 23 -2.26 2.10 -10.09
C ILE A 23 -0.99 1.85 -9.29
N LEU A 24 -0.90 0.67 -8.66
CA LEU A 24 0.31 0.21 -7.99
C LEU A 24 1.00 -0.77 -8.92
N ASN A 25 2.07 -0.32 -9.58
CA ASN A 25 2.81 -1.16 -10.50
C ASN A 25 3.56 -2.26 -9.75
N GLY A 26 3.04 -3.48 -9.72
CA GLY A 26 3.73 -4.65 -9.20
C GLY A 26 2.86 -5.55 -8.33
N LYS A 27 3.49 -6.47 -7.59
CA LYS A 27 2.82 -7.43 -6.72
C LYS A 27 2.58 -6.80 -5.32
N CYS A 28 1.43 -6.15 -5.19
CA CYS A 28 0.96 -5.63 -3.91
C CYS A 28 0.09 -6.69 -3.22
N TRP A 29 0.26 -6.89 -1.92
CA TRP A 29 -0.38 -8.01 -1.21
C TRP A 29 -1.28 -7.59 -0.06
N SER A 30 -0.86 -6.65 0.78
CA SER A 30 -1.63 -6.23 1.95
C SER A 30 -2.22 -4.84 1.77
N LEU A 31 -3.43 -4.64 2.29
CA LEU A 31 -4.09 -3.33 2.41
C LEU A 31 -4.48 -3.10 3.87
N ALA A 32 -4.18 -1.91 4.40
CA ALA A 32 -4.67 -1.50 5.70
C ALA A 32 -4.96 0.00 5.73
N LYS A 33 -5.97 0.43 6.49
CA LYS A 33 -6.41 1.83 6.55
C LYS A 33 -6.36 2.35 7.97
N ASP A 34 -5.90 3.59 8.16
CA ASP A 34 -6.00 4.27 9.45
C ASP A 34 -7.23 5.19 9.56
N LYS A 35 -7.46 5.72 10.78
CA LYS A 35 -8.54 6.68 11.08
C LYS A 35 -8.40 8.01 10.35
N TYR A 36 -7.22 8.32 9.84
CA TYR A 36 -6.92 9.53 9.09
C TYR A 36 -7.06 9.35 7.58
N ARG A 37 -7.63 8.24 7.10
CA ARG A 37 -7.78 7.96 5.66
C ARG A 37 -6.46 7.81 4.91
N PHE A 38 -5.40 7.33 5.56
CA PHE A 38 -4.28 6.76 4.83
C PHE A 38 -4.52 5.28 4.58
N LEU A 39 -4.30 4.88 3.33
CA LEU A 39 -4.23 3.50 2.90
C LEU A 39 -2.76 3.10 2.81
N TYR A 40 -2.39 2.03 3.50
CA TYR A 40 -1.05 1.44 3.51
C TYR A 40 -1.06 0.19 2.65
N VAL A 41 -0.06 0.06 1.78
CA VAL A 41 0.08 -1.07 0.87
C VAL A 41 1.49 -1.63 0.93
N SER A 42 1.61 -2.94 1.11
CA SER A 42 2.89 -3.64 1.01
C SER A 42 3.19 -4.00 -0.43
N HIS A 43 4.44 -3.81 -0.83
CA HIS A 43 4.94 -4.17 -2.15
C HIS A 43 6.03 -5.22 -2.00
N ASP A 44 5.78 -6.44 -2.50
CA ASP A 44 6.70 -7.57 -2.25
C ASP A 44 8.03 -7.45 -3.00
N VAL A 45 8.01 -7.02 -4.26
CA VAL A 45 9.21 -6.92 -5.12
C VAL A 45 10.08 -5.76 -4.67
N LYS A 46 9.46 -4.63 -4.32
CA LYS A 46 10.17 -3.45 -3.84
C LYS A 46 10.58 -3.55 -2.36
N ASN A 47 10.07 -4.53 -1.62
CA ASN A 47 10.36 -4.72 -0.19
C ASN A 47 10.11 -3.44 0.61
N GLU A 48 8.94 -2.86 0.40
CA GLU A 48 8.54 -1.60 1.02
C GLU A 48 7.07 -1.60 1.42
N VAL A 49 6.73 -0.72 2.35
CA VAL A 49 5.35 -0.33 2.64
C VAL A 49 5.22 1.15 2.36
N ARG A 50 4.21 1.51 1.57
CA ARG A 50 3.88 2.88 1.24
C ARG A 50 2.47 3.22 1.68
N ARG A 51 2.21 4.51 1.86
CA ARG A 51 0.86 5.01 2.17
C ARG A 51 0.40 6.11 1.24
N TRP A 52 -0.92 6.16 1.05
CA TRP A 52 -1.63 7.13 0.22
C TRP A 52 -2.80 7.70 0.99
N LYS A 53 -3.00 9.02 0.91
CA LYS A 53 -4.19 9.66 1.43
C LYS A 53 -5.35 9.44 0.44
N ILE A 54 -6.46 8.87 0.91
CA ILE A 54 -7.60 8.54 0.04
C ILE A 54 -8.78 9.50 0.22
N GLY A 55 -9.53 9.73 -0.87
CA GLY A 55 -10.65 10.66 -0.91
C GLY A 55 -10.24 12.13 -0.88
N GLU A 56 -9.10 12.45 -1.49
CA GLU A 56 -8.69 13.82 -1.80
C GLU A 56 -8.80 14.05 -3.31
N GLU A 57 -9.01 15.29 -3.74
CA GLU A 57 -9.12 15.64 -5.16
C GLU A 57 -7.81 15.40 -5.93
N LYS A 58 -6.67 15.55 -5.24
CA LYS A 58 -5.34 15.28 -5.79
C LYS A 58 -4.79 14.00 -5.18
N PHE A 59 -4.44 13.07 -6.05
CA PHE A 59 -3.89 11.79 -5.67
C PHE A 59 -2.40 11.74 -5.97
N ASP A 60 -1.57 11.60 -4.93
CA ASP A 60 -0.13 11.36 -5.08
C ASP A 60 0.11 9.92 -5.56
N LYS A 61 0.58 9.74 -6.79
CA LYS A 61 0.77 8.39 -7.35
C LYS A 61 1.94 7.63 -6.73
N GLU A 62 2.94 8.34 -6.20
CA GLU A 62 4.15 7.70 -5.66
C GLU A 62 3.94 7.22 -4.22
N GLY A 63 3.12 7.94 -3.45
CA GLY A 63 2.86 7.65 -2.06
C GLY A 63 4.09 7.86 -1.17
N THR A 64 3.85 7.92 0.14
CA THR A 64 4.91 8.09 1.13
C THR A 64 5.48 6.74 1.55
N LEU A 65 6.81 6.56 1.49
CA LEU A 65 7.49 5.39 2.08
C LEU A 65 7.38 5.42 3.61
N VAL A 66 6.95 4.31 4.21
CA VAL A 66 6.73 4.20 5.66
C VAL A 66 7.65 3.16 6.29
N ALA A 67 7.95 2.07 5.58
CA ALA A 67 8.86 1.02 6.05
C ALA A 67 9.59 0.37 4.87
N GLY A 68 10.77 -0.17 5.15
CA GLY A 68 11.63 -0.80 4.13
C GLY A 68 12.31 0.23 3.22
N GLY A 69 12.41 -0.09 1.93
CA GLY A 69 13.05 0.78 0.93
C GLY A 69 14.59 0.66 0.87
N ASN A 70 15.20 -0.14 1.74
CA ASN A 70 16.64 -0.43 1.74
C ASN A 70 16.97 -1.82 1.15
N GLY A 71 16.09 -2.31 0.28
CA GLY A 71 16.21 -3.63 -0.34
C GLY A 71 15.85 -4.79 0.59
N LYS A 72 15.99 -6.00 0.05
CA LYS A 72 15.72 -7.24 0.78
C LYS A 72 16.82 -7.55 1.81
N GLY A 73 16.44 -7.84 3.06
CA GLY A 73 17.39 -8.24 4.08
C GLY A 73 16.79 -8.39 5.48
N LYS A 74 17.65 -8.56 6.49
CA LYS A 74 17.28 -8.85 7.88
C LYS A 74 17.50 -7.68 8.84
N ASN A 75 17.96 -6.53 8.33
CA ASN A 75 18.16 -5.34 9.15
C ASN A 75 16.81 -4.67 9.45
N LEU A 76 16.74 -3.89 10.54
CA LEU A 76 15.51 -3.23 11.00
C LEU A 76 14.86 -2.29 9.96
N ASN A 77 15.62 -1.82 8.98
CA ASN A 77 15.16 -0.93 7.90
C ASN A 77 15.01 -1.64 6.55
N GLN A 78 15.06 -2.97 6.54
CA GLN A 78 14.87 -3.83 5.36
C GLN A 78 13.62 -4.69 5.56
N LEU A 79 13.03 -5.13 4.45
CA LEU A 79 11.91 -6.07 4.44
C LEU A 79 12.22 -7.19 3.44
N ASN A 80 11.58 -8.33 3.56
CA ASN A 80 11.69 -9.48 2.68
C ASN A 80 10.30 -10.05 2.35
N TRP A 81 9.78 -9.66 1.18
CA TRP A 81 8.46 -10.09 0.71
C TRP A 81 7.32 -9.80 1.71
N PRO A 82 7.10 -8.54 2.10
CA PRO A 82 6.05 -8.19 3.06
C PRO A 82 4.65 -8.48 2.52
N ARG A 83 3.87 -9.32 3.23
CA ARG A 83 2.56 -9.83 2.75
C ARG A 83 1.37 -9.63 3.69
N GLY A 84 1.54 -8.91 4.79
CA GLY A 84 0.46 -8.57 5.71
C GLY A 84 0.80 -7.33 6.52
N GLY A 85 -0.20 -6.57 6.94
CA GLY A 85 0.02 -5.48 7.88
C GLY A 85 -1.24 -4.96 8.53
N LEU A 86 -1.07 -4.43 9.74
CA LEU A 86 -2.11 -3.74 10.51
C LEU A 86 -1.56 -2.41 11.02
N ILE A 87 -2.46 -1.47 11.28
CA ILE A 87 -2.14 -0.17 11.86
C ILE A 87 -2.90 -0.06 13.17
N ASP A 88 -2.20 0.34 14.23
CA ASP A 88 -2.84 0.60 15.52
C ASP A 88 -3.34 2.06 15.64
N ASP A 89 -4.09 2.33 16.71
CA ASP A 89 -4.67 3.66 16.95
C ASP A 89 -3.64 4.78 17.20
N LEU A 90 -2.39 4.38 17.45
CA LEU A 90 -1.23 5.25 17.65
C LEU A 90 -0.48 5.50 16.32
N GLY A 91 -0.94 4.92 15.21
CA GLY A 91 -0.37 5.11 13.88
C GLY A 91 0.87 4.29 13.60
N ARG A 92 1.13 3.23 14.39
CA ARG A 92 2.26 2.32 14.15
C ARG A 92 1.86 1.29 13.11
N VAL A 93 2.77 0.99 12.19
CA VAL A 93 2.59 -0.01 11.15
C VAL A 93 3.30 -1.29 11.58
N TYR A 94 2.57 -2.40 11.61
CA TYR A 94 3.12 -3.73 11.82
C TYR A 94 3.08 -4.45 10.49
N VAL A 95 4.20 -5.06 10.10
CA VAL A 95 4.37 -5.71 8.80
C VAL A 95 4.77 -7.16 9.05
N ALA A 96 4.02 -8.08 8.47
CA ALA A 96 4.41 -9.49 8.43
C ALA A 96 5.50 -9.64 7.37
N ASP A 97 6.72 -9.88 7.85
CA ASP A 97 7.94 -10.03 7.07
C ASP A 97 8.41 -11.50 7.01
N GLY A 98 9.05 -11.91 5.91
CA GLY A 98 9.36 -13.32 5.62
C GLY A 98 10.83 -13.68 5.44
#